data_AF-A0AA43LEP6-F1
#
_entry.id   AF-A0AA43LEP6-F1
#
_cell.length_a   1.000
_cell.length_b   1.000
_cell.length_c   1.000
_cell.angle_alpha   90.00
_cell.angle_beta   90.00
_cell.angle_gamma   90.00
#
_symmetry.space_group_name_H-M   'P 1'
#
loop_
_entity.id
_entity.type
_entity.pdbx_description
1 polymer ?
#
loop_
_entity_poly.entity_id
_entity_poly.type
_entity_poly.pdbx_seq_one_letter_code
_entity_poly.pdbx_strand_id
1 'polypeptide(L)'
;MSRHWVSIAVGLLCFLAGFLLGRQLINEKEEIKYVKGDTVKQIVEVPQPYRVEIPAKPVYVYRTDTVDRLVVQVVDSAKIVEDWTACRSYKQTLFDDRNGRLDVDLSVQYNSLQRLSYEFIPIHKEVTVARQPVWQPFVSASYSSLGGMGIGGGVFYHRLGVEFRYVTDFDRKGMDVSLKYKF
;
A
#
# COMPACT_ATOMS: atom_id res chain seq x y z
N MET A 1 35.67 -49.49 12.71
CA MET A 1 34.69 -48.42 13.00
C MET A 1 33.37 -48.83 12.34
N SER A 2 32.32 -49.06 13.14
CA SER A 2 31.18 -49.89 12.73
C SER A 2 30.32 -49.24 11.64
N ARG A 3 29.84 -50.07 10.71
CA ARG A 3 29.03 -49.73 9.51
C ARG A 3 27.86 -48.78 9.79
N HIS A 4 27.35 -48.80 11.02
CA HIS A 4 26.25 -47.96 11.51
C HIS A 4 26.60 -46.48 11.63
N TRP A 5 27.83 -46.11 12.00
CA TRP A 5 28.24 -44.70 12.07
C TRP A 5 28.33 -44.05 10.69
N VAL A 6 28.73 -44.83 9.69
CA VAL A 6 28.76 -44.39 8.29
C VAL A 6 27.33 -44.15 7.79
N SER A 7 26.38 -45.05 8.08
CA SER A 7 24.97 -44.86 7.74
C SER A 7 24.35 -43.60 8.37
N ILE A 8 24.66 -43.34 9.64
CA ILE A 8 24.17 -42.16 10.37
C ILE A 8 24.75 -40.87 9.77
N ALA A 9 26.05 -40.85 9.48
CA ALA A 9 26.71 -39.70 8.87
C ALA A 9 26.13 -39.36 7.48
N VAL A 10 25.86 -40.37 6.65
CA VAL A 10 25.24 -40.19 5.33
C VAL A 10 23.81 -39.66 5.44
N GLY A 11 23.01 -40.20 6.36
CA GLY A 11 21.64 -39.71 6.59
C GLY A 11 21.60 -38.23 7.00
N LEU A 12 22.53 -37.81 7.87
CA LEU A 12 22.64 -36.44 8.34
C LEU A 12 23.10 -35.48 7.23
N LEU A 13 23.98 -35.95 6.36
CA LEU A 13 24.45 -35.20 5.19
C LEU A 13 23.35 -35.03 4.13
N CYS A 14 22.54 -36.06 3.88
CA CYS A 14 21.36 -35.97 3.01
C CYS A 14 20.31 -35.00 3.56
N PHE A 15 20.09 -34.99 4.89
CA PHE A 15 19.17 -34.06 5.54
C PHE A 15 19.65 -32.60 5.41
N LEU A 16 20.94 -32.35 5.66
CA LEU A 16 21.55 -31.03 5.47
C LEU A 16 21.47 -30.56 4.00
N ALA A 17 21.75 -31.45 3.05
CA ALA A 17 21.62 -31.15 1.63
C ALA A 17 20.17 -30.82 1.23
N GLY A 18 19.19 -31.60 1.70
CA GLY A 18 17.76 -31.33 1.47
C GLY A 18 17.30 -30.01 2.08
N PHE A 19 17.78 -29.67 3.27
CA PHE A 19 17.45 -28.41 3.95
C PHE A 19 18.05 -27.19 3.23
N LEU A 20 19.32 -27.26 2.82
CA LEU A 20 19.99 -26.19 2.09
C LEU A 20 19.39 -25.97 0.71
N LEU A 21 19.07 -27.06 -0.01
CA LEU A 21 18.38 -26.99 -1.29
C LEU A 21 17.01 -26.33 -1.10
N GLY A 22 16.19 -26.77 -0.15
CA GLY A 22 14.85 -26.20 0.11
C GLY A 22 14.84 -24.69 0.38
N ARG A 23 15.88 -24.15 1.03
CA ARG A 23 16.01 -22.71 1.32
C ARG A 23 16.38 -21.87 0.10
N GLN A 24 17.10 -22.43 -0.88
CA GLN A 24 17.49 -21.72 -2.11
C GLN A 24 16.38 -21.67 -3.19
N LEU A 25 15.28 -22.42 -3.03
CA LEU A 25 14.23 -22.52 -4.06
C LEU A 25 13.20 -21.39 -4.04
N ILE A 26 13.30 -20.44 -3.11
CA ILE A 26 12.31 -19.38 -2.92
C ILE A 26 12.88 -18.08 -3.48
N ASN A 27 12.33 -17.59 -4.60
CA ASN A 27 12.53 -16.21 -5.01
C ASN A 27 11.41 -15.34 -4.44
N GLU A 28 11.80 -14.19 -3.91
CA GLU A 28 10.87 -13.18 -3.43
C GLU A 28 10.54 -12.23 -4.59
N LYS A 29 9.25 -12.11 -4.93
CA LYS A 29 8.78 -11.10 -5.88
C LYS A 29 8.09 -10.00 -5.09
N GLU A 30 8.64 -8.80 -5.14
CA GLU A 30 8.04 -7.61 -4.53
C GLU A 30 7.01 -7.00 -5.49
N GLU A 31 5.76 -6.88 -5.02
CA GLU A 31 4.73 -6.10 -5.71
C GLU A 31 4.35 -4.91 -4.84
N ILE A 32 4.56 -3.70 -5.39
CA ILE A 32 4.22 -2.44 -4.71
C ILE A 32 2.84 -1.99 -5.18
N LYS A 33 1.88 -1.93 -4.25
CA LYS A 33 0.55 -1.41 -4.51
C LYS A 33 0.29 -0.18 -3.65
N TYR A 34 -0.20 0.89 -4.27
CA TYR A 34 -0.68 2.07 -3.56
C TYR A 34 -2.18 1.92 -3.33
N VAL A 35 -2.59 1.88 -2.07
CA VAL A 35 -3.99 1.69 -1.67
C VAL A 35 -4.47 2.94 -0.95
N LYS A 36 -5.65 3.43 -1.32
CA LYS A 36 -6.30 4.54 -0.63
C LYS A 36 -6.81 4.03 0.72
N GLY A 37 -6.41 4.68 1.80
CA GLY A 37 -6.94 4.41 3.14
C GLY A 37 -8.33 5.04 3.34
N ASP A 38 -8.90 4.79 4.50
CA ASP A 38 -10.21 5.33 4.86
C ASP A 38 -10.16 6.86 4.99
N THR A 39 -11.17 7.52 4.43
CA THR A 39 -11.30 8.98 4.50
C THR A 39 -11.62 9.40 5.93
N VAL A 40 -10.71 10.16 6.53
CA VAL A 40 -10.94 10.78 7.85
C VAL A 40 -11.69 12.09 7.63
N LYS A 41 -12.96 12.13 8.05
CA LYS A 41 -13.77 13.35 8.09
C LYS A 41 -13.98 13.74 9.54
N GLN A 42 -13.51 14.92 9.91
CA GLN A 42 -13.70 15.42 11.27
C GLN A 42 -14.20 16.85 11.25
N ILE A 43 -15.22 17.10 12.08
CA ILE A 43 -15.65 18.44 12.46
C ILE A 43 -14.78 18.80 13.67
N VAL A 44 -13.95 19.82 13.53
CA VAL A 44 -13.03 20.25 14.59
C VAL A 44 -13.78 21.21 15.51
N GLU A 45 -13.54 21.11 16.82
CA GLU A 45 -13.99 22.15 17.75
C GLU A 45 -13.42 23.50 17.31
N VAL A 46 -14.27 24.52 17.29
CA VAL A 46 -13.86 25.86 16.82
C VAL A 46 -12.79 26.42 17.77
N PRO A 47 -11.54 26.61 17.31
CA PRO A 47 -10.48 27.09 18.16
C PRO A 47 -10.70 28.56 18.54
N GLN A 48 -10.28 28.91 19.77
CA GLN A 48 -10.20 30.31 20.18
C GLN A 48 -8.95 30.99 19.59
N PRO A 49 -9.03 32.28 19.24
CA PRO A 49 -7.88 33.00 18.71
C PRO A 49 -6.76 33.10 19.77
N TYR A 50 -5.57 32.63 19.42
CA TYR A 50 -4.39 32.71 20.28
C TYR A 50 -3.83 34.15 20.41
N ARG A 51 -3.97 34.96 19.36
CA ARG A 51 -3.45 36.33 19.28
C ARG A 51 -4.42 37.22 18.53
N VAL A 52 -4.66 38.42 19.06
CA VAL A 52 -5.48 39.45 18.43
C VAL A 52 -4.67 40.75 18.41
N GLU A 53 -4.51 41.34 17.23
CA GLU A 53 -3.78 42.59 17.05
C GLU A 53 -4.65 43.60 16.32
N ILE A 54 -4.60 44.85 16.78
CA ILE A 54 -5.29 45.97 16.14
C ILE A 54 -4.21 46.85 15.50
N PRO A 55 -4.28 47.14 14.19
CA PRO A 55 -3.27 47.94 13.51
C PRO A 55 -3.29 49.38 14.05
N ALA A 56 -2.11 49.99 14.17
CA ALA A 56 -1.96 51.37 14.65
C ALA A 56 -2.65 52.41 13.75
N LYS A 57 -2.83 52.10 12.47
CA LYS A 57 -3.55 52.93 11.48
C LYS A 57 -4.56 52.06 10.70
N PRO A 58 -5.81 51.95 11.17
CA PRO A 58 -6.84 51.18 10.47
C PRO A 58 -7.27 51.85 9.16
N VAL A 59 -7.58 51.04 8.16
CA VAL A 59 -8.17 51.51 6.90
C VAL A 59 -9.69 51.46 7.04
N TYR A 60 -10.36 52.61 6.85
CA TYR A 60 -11.81 52.72 6.92
C TYR A 60 -12.45 52.78 5.53
N VAL A 61 -13.69 52.29 5.45
CA VAL A 61 -14.56 52.51 4.29
C VAL A 61 -15.23 53.86 4.45
N TYR A 62 -15.19 54.70 3.42
CA TYR A 62 -15.79 56.04 3.43
C TYR A 62 -16.95 56.13 2.45
N ARG A 63 -17.91 56.99 2.77
CA ARG A 63 -18.97 57.46 1.88
C ARG A 63 -18.89 58.97 1.71
N THR A 64 -19.37 59.45 0.58
CA THR A 64 -19.49 60.88 0.32
C THR A 64 -20.74 61.42 1.01
N ASP A 65 -20.60 62.54 1.70
CA ASP A 65 -21.70 63.28 2.34
C ASP A 65 -21.59 64.77 2.02
N THR A 66 -22.68 65.52 2.17
CA THR A 66 -22.70 66.96 1.90
C THR A 66 -23.16 67.72 3.14
N VAL A 67 -22.28 68.52 3.73
CA VAL A 67 -22.58 69.37 4.89
C VAL A 67 -22.32 70.83 4.47
N ASP A 68 -23.31 71.70 4.59
CA ASP A 68 -23.21 73.13 4.23
C ASP A 68 -22.62 73.39 2.83
N ARG A 69 -23.08 72.63 1.83
CA ARG A 69 -22.61 72.68 0.42
C ARG A 69 -21.15 72.24 0.20
N LEU A 70 -20.47 71.72 1.22
CA LEU A 70 -19.15 71.11 1.10
C LEU A 70 -19.29 69.59 1.01
N VAL A 71 -18.60 69.01 0.02
CA VAL A 71 -18.49 67.56 -0.14
C VAL A 71 -17.44 67.06 0.84
N VAL A 72 -17.87 66.23 1.79
CA VAL A 72 -17.00 65.64 2.82
C VAL A 72 -17.01 64.12 2.71
N GLN A 73 -15.94 63.48 3.17
CA GLN A 73 -15.89 62.02 3.31
C GLN A 73 -16.12 61.65 4.76
N VAL A 74 -17.14 60.85 5.00
CA VAL A 74 -17.51 60.35 6.33
C VAL A 74 -17.35 58.84 6.32
N VAL A 75 -16.93 58.25 7.44
CA VAL A 75 -16.82 56.79 7.57
C VAL A 75 -18.19 56.15 7.34
N ASP A 76 -18.23 55.13 6.50
CA ASP A 76 -19.43 54.38 6.18
C ASP A 76 -19.63 53.23 7.18
N SER A 77 -20.15 53.58 8.36
CA SER A 77 -20.40 52.62 9.43
C SER A 77 -21.38 51.51 9.02
N ALA A 78 -22.33 51.81 8.13
CA ALA A 78 -23.32 50.83 7.67
C ALA A 78 -22.63 49.71 6.88
N LYS A 79 -21.72 50.07 5.95
CA LYS A 79 -20.92 49.08 5.22
C LYS A 79 -19.98 48.29 6.11
N ILE A 80 -19.39 48.91 7.12
CA ILE A 80 -18.52 48.20 8.07
C ILE A 80 -19.32 47.16 8.86
N VAL A 81 -20.53 47.50 9.32
CA VAL A 81 -21.41 46.56 10.02
C VAL A 81 -21.90 45.46 9.10
N GLU A 82 -22.28 45.80 7.86
CA GLU A 82 -22.64 44.82 6.83
C GLU A 82 -21.49 43.82 6.60
N ASP A 83 -20.27 44.31 6.40
CA ASP A 83 -19.08 43.49 6.17
C ASP A 83 -18.73 42.58 7.38
N TRP A 84 -18.87 43.13 8.59
CA TRP A 84 -18.65 42.39 9.85
C TRP A 84 -19.68 41.29 10.08
N THR A 85 -20.95 41.54 9.75
CA THR A 85 -22.05 40.56 9.90
C THR A 85 -22.04 39.50 8.79
N ALA A 86 -21.34 39.74 7.69
CA ALA A 86 -21.25 38.81 6.56
C ALA A 86 -20.55 37.49 6.96
N CYS A 87 -21.17 36.38 6.56
CA CYS A 87 -20.56 35.05 6.67
C CYS A 87 -19.77 34.75 5.39
N ARG A 88 -18.50 34.40 5.55
CA ARG A 88 -17.59 34.03 4.45
C ARG A 88 -17.20 32.57 4.58
N SER A 89 -17.57 31.77 3.59
CA SER A 89 -17.21 30.36 3.51
C SER A 89 -16.09 30.16 2.50
N TYR A 90 -15.09 29.38 2.90
CA TYR A 90 -13.91 29.08 2.10
C TYR A 90 -13.75 27.57 2.00
N LYS A 91 -13.48 27.10 0.79
CA LYS A 91 -13.20 25.69 0.51
C LYS A 91 -11.94 25.59 -0.32
N GLN A 92 -10.97 24.83 0.17
CA GLN A 92 -9.67 24.70 -0.49
C GLN A 92 -9.07 23.32 -0.26
N THR A 93 -8.48 22.75 -1.32
CA THR A 93 -7.57 21.61 -1.22
C THR A 93 -6.18 22.12 -0.85
N LEU A 94 -5.67 21.74 0.31
CA LEU A 94 -4.35 22.15 0.79
C LEU A 94 -3.23 21.40 0.09
N PHE A 95 -3.42 20.11 -0.14
CA PHE A 95 -2.51 19.28 -0.94
C PHE A 95 -3.25 18.06 -1.51
N ASP A 96 -2.74 17.57 -2.63
CA ASP A 96 -3.15 16.32 -3.29
C ASP A 96 -1.87 15.67 -3.85
N ASP A 97 -1.23 14.85 -3.03
CA ASP A 97 0.09 14.28 -3.31
C ASP A 97 0.14 12.75 -3.09
N ARG A 98 1.35 12.18 -3.11
CA ARG A 98 1.55 10.73 -2.91
C ARG A 98 1.19 10.23 -1.51
N ASN A 99 1.10 11.14 -0.53
CA ASN A 99 0.77 10.83 0.86
C ASN A 99 -0.73 10.93 1.12
N GLY A 100 -1.45 11.66 0.27
CA GLY A 100 -2.90 11.75 0.32
C GLY A 100 -3.43 13.09 -0.16
N ARG A 101 -4.70 13.32 0.12
CA ARG A 101 -5.39 14.58 -0.18
C ARG A 101 -6.02 15.17 1.07
N LEU A 102 -5.85 16.47 1.27
CA LEU A 102 -6.47 17.22 2.37
C LEU A 102 -7.33 18.36 1.82
N ASP A 103 -8.63 18.26 2.03
CA ASP A 103 -9.59 19.32 1.75
C ASP A 103 -10.00 19.99 3.06
N VAL A 104 -10.05 21.33 3.07
CA VAL A 104 -10.49 22.14 4.21
C VAL A 104 -11.70 22.98 3.80
N ASP A 105 -12.67 23.03 4.68
CA ASP A 105 -13.90 23.81 4.55
C ASP A 105 -14.12 24.58 5.85
N LEU A 106 -14.12 25.92 5.77
CA LEU A 106 -14.23 26.81 6.92
C LEU A 106 -15.17 27.97 6.65
N SER A 107 -15.84 28.43 7.71
CA SER A 107 -16.72 29.61 7.66
C SER A 107 -16.35 30.61 8.74
N VAL A 108 -16.26 31.87 8.38
CA VAL A 108 -15.94 33.00 9.26
C VAL A 108 -17.09 33.99 9.27
N GLN A 109 -17.55 34.38 10.44
CA GLN A 109 -18.58 35.41 10.63
C GLN A 109 -18.28 36.20 11.90
N TYR A 110 -18.61 37.50 11.91
CA TYR A 110 -18.30 38.38 13.03
C TYR A 110 -16.81 38.43 13.36
N ASN A 111 -15.96 38.34 12.34
CA ASN A 111 -14.51 38.20 12.45
C ASN A 111 -14.04 37.02 13.31
N SER A 112 -14.90 36.02 13.48
CA SER A 112 -14.63 34.81 14.26
C SER A 112 -14.86 33.57 13.42
N LEU A 113 -13.99 32.58 13.55
CA LEU A 113 -14.19 31.27 12.93
C LEU A 113 -15.45 30.65 13.54
N GLN A 114 -16.39 30.21 12.72
CA GLN A 114 -17.66 29.61 13.15
C GLN A 114 -17.68 28.10 12.88
N ARG A 115 -16.97 27.67 11.84
CA ARG A 115 -16.89 26.26 11.44
C ARG A 115 -15.53 25.99 10.83
N LEU A 116 -14.97 24.84 11.21
CA LEU A 116 -13.80 24.25 10.57
C LEU A 116 -14.02 22.75 10.41
N SER A 117 -13.99 22.30 9.18
CA SER A 117 -14.05 20.89 8.82
C SER A 117 -12.93 20.56 7.86
N TYR A 118 -12.38 19.35 7.99
CA TYR A 118 -11.41 18.83 7.05
C TYR A 118 -11.77 17.41 6.63
N GLU A 119 -11.37 17.08 5.41
CA GLU A 119 -11.47 15.76 4.83
C GLU A 119 -10.07 15.33 4.38
N PHE A 120 -9.52 14.33 5.07
CA PHE A 120 -8.21 13.77 4.78
C PHE A 120 -8.32 12.35 4.22
N ILE A 121 -7.76 12.13 3.04
CA ILE A 121 -7.75 10.83 2.34
C ILE A 121 -6.30 10.35 2.25
N PRO A 122 -5.83 9.51 3.18
CA PRO A 122 -4.46 9.01 3.15
C PRO A 122 -4.23 8.00 2.03
N ILE A 123 -3.00 7.94 1.51
CA ILE A 123 -2.56 6.88 0.60
C ILE A 123 -1.48 6.06 1.32
N HIS A 124 -1.73 4.76 1.47
CA HIS A 124 -0.79 3.81 2.07
C HIS A 124 -0.06 3.01 0.98
N LYS A 125 1.24 2.80 1.19
CA LYS A 125 2.05 1.90 0.36
C LYS A 125 1.99 0.50 0.97
N GLU A 126 1.30 -0.41 0.32
CA GLU A 126 1.32 -1.83 0.66
C GLU A 126 2.35 -2.55 -0.21
N VAL A 127 3.33 -3.18 0.42
CA VAL A 127 4.28 -4.06 -0.26
C VAL A 127 3.87 -5.48 0.02
N THR A 128 3.32 -6.17 -0.99
CA THR A 128 3.03 -7.59 -0.87
C THR A 128 4.24 -8.37 -1.39
N VAL A 129 4.87 -9.14 -0.52
CA VAL A 129 5.98 -10.04 -0.90
C VAL A 129 5.38 -11.41 -1.22
N ALA A 130 5.17 -11.68 -2.51
CA ALA A 130 4.73 -13.00 -2.95
C ALA A 130 5.96 -13.93 -3.04
N ARG A 131 5.99 -14.96 -2.20
CA ARG A 131 7.01 -16.01 -2.25
C ARG A 131 6.56 -17.11 -3.20
N GLN A 132 7.17 -17.19 -4.38
CA GLN A 132 6.90 -18.27 -5.33
C GLN A 132 8.09 -19.24 -5.36
N PRO A 133 7.85 -20.55 -5.14
CA PRO A 133 8.91 -21.54 -5.26
C PRO A 133 9.29 -21.68 -6.74
N VAL A 134 10.54 -21.31 -7.04
CA VAL A 134 11.16 -21.31 -8.37
C VAL A 134 11.45 -22.73 -8.82
N TRP A 135 11.87 -23.55 -7.86
CA TRP A 135 12.15 -24.96 -8.05
C TRP A 135 11.14 -25.77 -7.24
N GLN A 136 10.42 -26.67 -7.91
CA GLN A 136 9.40 -27.52 -7.29
C GLN A 136 9.81 -28.98 -7.48
N PRO A 137 10.45 -29.62 -6.48
CA PRO A 137 10.73 -31.04 -6.54
C PRO A 137 9.43 -31.84 -6.49
N PHE A 138 9.37 -32.95 -7.21
CA PHE A 138 8.25 -33.87 -7.17
C PHE A 138 8.73 -35.30 -7.25
N VAL A 139 7.91 -36.20 -6.71
CA VAL A 139 8.05 -37.65 -6.88
C VAL A 139 6.90 -38.15 -7.75
N SER A 140 7.17 -39.15 -8.55
CA SER A 140 6.19 -39.78 -9.43
C SER A 140 6.22 -41.29 -9.23
N ALA A 141 5.03 -41.88 -9.25
CA ALA A 141 4.86 -43.31 -9.37
C ALA A 141 3.93 -43.56 -10.55
N SER A 142 4.23 -44.57 -11.34
CA SER A 142 3.46 -44.93 -12.53
C SER A 142 3.27 -46.43 -12.60
N TYR A 143 2.11 -46.86 -13.05
CA TYR A 143 1.79 -48.27 -13.31
C TYR A 143 1.32 -48.40 -14.74
N SER A 144 1.88 -49.35 -15.49
CA SER A 144 1.52 -49.62 -16.87
C SER A 144 0.52 -50.78 -16.94
N SER A 145 -0.43 -50.73 -17.88
CA SER A 145 -1.36 -51.83 -18.15
C SER A 145 -0.66 -53.12 -18.63
N LEU A 146 0.63 -53.02 -19.00
CA LEU A 146 1.50 -54.14 -19.38
C LEU A 146 2.18 -54.84 -18.18
N GLY A 147 1.95 -54.38 -16.94
CA GLY A 147 2.54 -54.96 -15.72
C GLY A 147 3.71 -54.16 -15.12
N GLY A 148 4.26 -53.22 -15.88
CA GLY A 148 5.43 -52.43 -15.46
C GLY A 148 5.12 -51.40 -14.37
N MET A 149 5.99 -51.33 -13.37
CA MET A 149 5.96 -50.33 -12.30
C MET A 149 7.11 -49.35 -12.49
N GLY A 150 6.84 -48.05 -12.33
CA GLY A 150 7.85 -47.00 -12.41
C GLY A 150 7.82 -46.09 -11.19
N ILE A 151 9.00 -45.75 -10.68
CA ILE A 151 9.17 -44.71 -9.67
C ILE A 151 10.18 -43.69 -10.18
N GLY A 152 9.87 -42.41 -10.01
CA GLY A 152 10.68 -41.33 -10.51
C GLY A 152 10.69 -40.12 -9.57
N GLY A 153 11.63 -39.24 -9.84
CA GLY A 153 11.77 -37.97 -9.18
C GLY A 153 12.18 -36.92 -10.21
N GLY A 154 11.68 -35.72 -10.04
CA GLY A 154 12.00 -34.61 -10.93
C GLY A 154 11.93 -33.28 -10.24
N VAL A 155 12.30 -32.24 -10.98
CA VAL A 155 12.22 -30.86 -10.53
C VAL A 155 11.55 -30.04 -11.61
N PHE A 156 10.68 -29.10 -11.23
CA PHE A 156 10.24 -28.04 -12.12
C PHE A 156 11.00 -26.76 -11.82
N TYR A 157 11.58 -26.14 -12.85
CA TYR A 157 11.95 -24.74 -12.86
C TYR A 157 10.80 -23.93 -13.46
N HIS A 158 10.08 -23.19 -12.61
CA HIS A 158 8.82 -22.52 -12.97
C HIS A 158 7.80 -23.51 -13.58
N ARG A 159 7.65 -23.50 -14.90
CA ARG A 159 6.70 -24.36 -15.65
C ARG A 159 7.37 -25.51 -16.40
N LEU A 160 8.70 -25.49 -16.56
CA LEU A 160 9.44 -26.53 -17.26
C LEU A 160 10.09 -27.46 -16.24
N GLY A 161 9.92 -28.76 -16.40
CA GLY A 161 10.48 -29.75 -15.49
C GLY A 161 11.18 -30.88 -16.19
N VAL A 162 12.13 -31.47 -15.49
CA VAL A 162 12.84 -32.68 -15.90
C VAL A 162 12.55 -33.76 -14.87
N GLU A 163 12.20 -34.94 -15.35
CA GLU A 163 11.96 -36.13 -14.53
C GLU A 163 12.92 -37.23 -14.93
N PHE A 164 13.48 -37.89 -13.92
CA PHE A 164 14.16 -39.17 -14.07
C PHE A 164 13.29 -40.26 -13.48
N ARG A 165 12.95 -41.26 -14.28
CA ARG A 165 12.11 -42.37 -13.86
C ARG A 165 12.82 -43.69 -14.09
N TYR A 166 12.72 -44.57 -13.11
CA TYR A 166 13.17 -45.94 -13.19
C TYR A 166 11.94 -46.84 -13.35
N VAL A 167 11.88 -47.61 -14.43
CA VAL A 167 10.77 -48.51 -14.76
C VAL A 167 11.26 -49.95 -14.69
N THR A 168 10.52 -50.82 -14.02
CA THR A 168 10.82 -52.24 -13.91
C THR A 168 9.57 -53.05 -14.19
N ASP A 169 9.75 -54.09 -14.99
CA ASP A 169 8.68 -55.02 -15.36
C ASP A 169 9.06 -56.42 -14.90
N PHE A 170 9.50 -56.54 -13.63
CA PHE A 170 10.06 -57.70 -12.89
C PHE A 170 11.19 -58.52 -13.56
N ASP A 171 11.36 -58.46 -14.88
CA ASP A 171 12.28 -59.20 -15.73
C ASP A 171 13.17 -58.25 -16.56
N ARG A 172 12.72 -57.00 -16.79
CA ARG A 172 13.48 -55.95 -17.48
C ARG A 172 13.47 -54.63 -16.72
N LYS A 173 14.60 -53.92 -16.77
CA LYS A 173 14.84 -52.64 -16.10
C LYS A 173 15.12 -51.57 -17.16
N GLY A 174 14.47 -50.42 -17.04
CA GLY A 174 14.61 -49.27 -17.94
C GLY A 174 14.74 -47.96 -17.17
N MET A 175 15.38 -46.98 -17.79
CA MET A 175 15.47 -45.61 -17.29
C MET A 175 14.89 -44.67 -18.33
N ASP A 176 13.96 -43.83 -17.89
CA ASP A 176 13.31 -42.84 -18.74
C ASP A 176 13.67 -41.44 -18.24
N VAL A 177 14.02 -40.57 -19.19
CA VAL A 177 14.15 -39.13 -18.94
C VAL A 177 12.98 -38.45 -19.63
N SER A 178 12.18 -37.70 -18.87
CA SER A 178 11.01 -37.01 -19.40
C SER A 178 11.11 -35.51 -19.19
N LEU A 179 10.80 -34.74 -20.24
CA LEU A 179 10.55 -33.31 -20.14
C LEU A 179 9.07 -33.09 -19.84
N LYS A 180 8.77 -32.25 -18.85
CA LYS A 180 7.41 -31.96 -18.41
C LYS A 180 7.11 -30.46 -18.49
N TYR A 181 5.88 -30.12 -18.84
CA TYR A 181 5.37 -28.75 -18.80
C TYR A 181 4.15 -28.68 -17.89
N LYS A 182 4.15 -27.72 -16.96
CA LYS A 182 3.08 -27.46 -16.00
C LYS A 182 2.29 -26.23 -16.46
N PHE A 183 1.04 -26.45 -16.88
CA PHE A 183 0.07 -25.42 -17.28
C PHE A 183 -0.68 -24.86 -16.08
#